data_AF-A0A2N2II69-F1
#
_entry.id   AF-A0A2N2II69-F1
#
_cell.length_a   1.000
_cell.length_b   1.000
_cell.length_c   1.000
_cell.angle_alpha   90.00
_cell.angle_beta   90.00
_cell.angle_gamma   90.00
#
_symmetry.space_group_name_H-M   'P 1'
#
loop_
_entity.id
_entity.type
_entity.pdbx_description
1 polymer ?
#
loop_
_entity_poly.entity_id
_entity_poly.type
_entity_poly.pdbx_seq_one_letter_code
_entity_poly.pdbx_strand_id
1 'polypeptide(L)'
;MRIWDLKPGARVRIKRPFVDFDGLNIEPGEHQVETHDYFFYDDGHTLSFTDGLILRLAGVEPAHEPILHDAADFYWELVHED
;
A
#
# COMPACT_ATOMS: atom_id res chain seq x y z
N MET A 1 6.85 2.58 -8.43
CA MET A 1 5.38 2.67 -8.55
C MET A 1 4.88 3.30 -7.26
N ARG A 2 3.95 4.26 -7.30
CA ARG A 2 3.48 4.94 -6.09
C ARG A 2 2.27 4.23 -5.52
N ILE A 3 1.99 4.43 -4.23
CA ILE A 3 0.76 3.92 -3.61
C ILE A 3 -0.50 4.35 -4.38
N TRP A 4 -0.47 5.57 -4.95
CA TRP A 4 -1.52 6.14 -5.79
C TRP A 4 -1.89 5.30 -7.02
N ASP A 5 -0.96 4.48 -7.50
CA ASP A 5 -1.15 3.64 -8.69
C ASP A 5 -1.94 2.36 -8.34
N LEU A 6 -2.11 2.04 -7.05
CA LEU A 6 -2.82 0.85 -6.58
C LEU A 6 -4.35 1.09 -6.62
N LYS A 7 -4.99 0.78 -7.75
CA LYS A 7 -6.44 0.96 -7.95
C LYS A 7 -7.23 -0.29 -7.56
N PRO A 8 -8.52 -0.15 -7.17
CA PRO A 8 -9.42 -1.30 -7.04
C PRO A 8 -9.38 -2.20 -8.28
N GLY A 9 -9.31 -3.51 -8.06
CA GLY A 9 -9.15 -4.53 -9.11
C GLY A 9 -7.68 -4.92 -9.36
N ALA A 10 -6.73 -4.01 -9.17
CA ALA A 10 -5.32 -4.29 -9.44
C ALA A 10 -4.77 -5.41 -8.53
N ARG A 11 -3.95 -6.29 -9.11
CA ARG A 11 -3.15 -7.26 -8.37
C ARG A 11 -1.74 -6.73 -8.17
N VAL A 12 -1.35 -6.56 -6.91
CA VAL A 12 -0.06 -6.02 -6.51
C VAL A 12 0.71 -7.05 -5.69
N ARG A 13 2.03 -7.10 -5.87
CA ARG A 13 2.95 -7.80 -4.99
C ARG A 13 3.64 -6.82 -4.05
N ILE A 14 3.52 -7.09 -2.76
CA ILE A 14 4.35 -6.50 -1.71
C ILE A 14 5.67 -7.27 -1.66
N LYS A 15 6.78 -6.59 -1.91
CA LYS A 15 8.10 -7.22 -2.07
C LYS A 15 8.91 -7.31 -0.78
N ARG A 16 8.62 -6.44 0.18
CA ARG A 16 9.39 -6.30 1.42
C ARG A 16 8.47 -6.07 2.60
N PRO A 17 8.82 -6.60 3.78
CA PRO A 17 8.03 -6.33 4.96
C PRO A 17 8.16 -4.88 5.39
N PHE A 18 7.11 -4.36 6.00
CA PHE A 18 7.08 -3.04 6.65
C PHE A 18 5.98 -3.00 7.71
N VAL A 19 6.04 -1.98 8.56
CA VAL A 19 5.01 -1.73 9.58
C VAL A 19 4.09 -0.63 9.08
N ASP A 20 2.79 -0.82 9.23
CA ASP A 20 1.78 0.16 8.85
C ASP A 20 1.45 1.12 10.00
N PHE A 21 0.52 2.04 9.77
CA PHE A 21 0.11 3.06 10.74
C PHE A 21 -0.51 2.46 12.02
N ASP A 22 -1.19 1.32 11.92
CA ASP A 22 -1.81 0.64 13.07
C ASP A 22 -0.79 -0.24 13.83
N GLY A 23 0.47 -0.29 13.38
CA GLY A 23 1.52 -1.12 13.95
C GLY A 23 1.50 -2.58 13.46
N LEU A 24 0.73 -2.87 12.40
CA LEU A 24 0.67 -4.20 11.79
C LEU A 24 1.93 -4.46 10.97
N ASN A 25 2.55 -5.64 11.16
CA ASN A 25 3.62 -6.08 10.28
C ASN A 25 3.02 -6.65 8.99
N ILE A 26 3.27 -5.96 7.90
CA ILE A 26 2.85 -6.35 6.56
C ILE A 26 3.93 -7.26 5.97
N GLU A 27 3.56 -8.49 5.63
CA GLU A 27 4.48 -9.47 5.05
C GLU A 27 4.47 -9.40 3.52
N PRO A 28 5.57 -9.82 2.84
CA PRO A 28 5.57 -9.97 1.39
C PRO A 28 4.49 -10.94 0.90
N GLY A 29 3.83 -10.58 -0.20
CA GLY A 29 2.70 -11.35 -0.72
C GLY A 29 2.06 -10.71 -1.94
N GLU A 30 1.23 -11.48 -2.64
CA GLU A 30 0.37 -10.97 -3.71
C GLU A 30 -1.03 -10.73 -3.17
N HIS A 31 -1.56 -9.54 -3.42
CA HIS A 31 -2.86 -9.11 -2.93
C HIS A 31 -3.63 -8.43 -4.06
N GLN A 32 -4.95 -8.60 -4.08
CA GLN A 32 -5.82 -7.88 -5.00
C GLN A 32 -6.51 -6.74 -4.25
N VAL A 33 -6.33 -5.52 -4.75
CA VAL A 33 -6.90 -4.31 -4.14
C VAL A 33 -8.41 -4.34 -4.30
N GLU A 34 -9.13 -4.24 -3.18
CA GLU A 34 -10.59 -4.16 -3.15
C GLU A 34 -11.03 -2.69 -3.06
N THR A 35 -10.45 -1.90 -2.15
CA THR A 35 -10.68 -0.45 -2.06
C THR A 35 -9.38 0.32 -1.86
N HIS A 36 -9.40 1.60 -2.22
CA HIS A 36 -8.32 2.54 -1.92
C HIS A 36 -8.93 3.93 -1.62
N ASP A 37 -8.89 4.32 -0.34
CA ASP A 37 -9.38 5.60 0.17
C ASP A 37 -8.23 6.54 0.54
N TYR A 38 -8.41 7.84 0.29
CA TYR A 38 -7.42 8.87 0.57
C TYR A 38 -7.95 9.96 1.52
N PHE A 39 -7.13 10.32 2.51
CA PHE A 39 -7.40 11.30 3.54
C PHE A 39 -6.37 12.43 3.46
N PHE A 40 -6.78 13.57 2.89
CA PHE A 40 -5.85 14.62 2.47
C PHE A 40 -5.07 15.30 3.60
N TYR A 41 -5.62 15.40 4.81
CA TYR A 41 -4.98 16.14 5.91
C TYR A 41 -3.68 15.48 6.35
N ASP A 42 -3.66 14.15 6.35
CA ASP A 42 -2.55 13.35 6.86
C ASP A 42 -1.73 12.70 5.74
N ASP A 43 -2.04 13.03 4.48
CA ASP A 43 -1.61 12.27 3.30
C ASP A 43 -1.84 10.77 3.52
N GLY A 44 -3.04 10.44 4.02
CA GLY A 44 -3.42 9.14 4.54
C GLY A 44 -4.02 8.26 3.46
N HIS A 45 -3.59 7.01 3.41
CA HIS A 45 -4.02 5.99 2.47
C HIS A 45 -4.54 4.78 3.23
N THR A 46 -5.77 4.35 2.92
CA THR A 46 -6.31 3.07 3.38
C THR A 46 -6.57 2.18 2.18
N LEU A 47 -5.95 1.01 2.14
CA LEU A 47 -6.23 -0.03 1.15
C LEU A 47 -6.87 -1.24 1.84
N SER A 48 -7.96 -1.75 1.30
CA SER A 48 -8.43 -3.10 1.62
C SER A 48 -8.10 -4.07 0.49
N PHE A 49 -7.84 -5.31 0.85
CA PHE A 49 -7.56 -6.39 -0.09
C PHE A 49 -8.57 -7.52 0.05
N THR A 50 -8.79 -8.26 -1.04
CA THR A 50 -9.80 -9.32 -1.10
C THR A 50 -9.55 -10.50 -0.15
N ASP A 51 -8.33 -10.66 0.34
CA ASP A 51 -7.94 -11.66 1.35
C ASP A 51 -8.18 -11.21 2.80
N GLY A 52 -8.71 -9.99 2.99
CA GLY A 52 -9.03 -9.41 4.28
C GLY A 52 -7.91 -8.56 4.89
N LEU A 53 -6.77 -8.40 4.22
CA LEU A 53 -5.75 -7.44 4.65
C LEU A 53 -6.29 -6.00 4.54
N ILE A 54 -6.06 -5.20 5.59
CA ILE A 54 -6.29 -3.76 5.60
C ILE A 54 -4.96 -3.10 5.90
N LEU A 55 -4.55 -2.18 5.03
CA LEU A 55 -3.29 -1.47 5.10
C LEU A 55 -3.56 0.02 5.31
N ARG A 56 -2.89 0.64 6.28
CA ARG A 56 -2.92 2.09 6.48
C ARG A 56 -1.53 2.70 6.44
N LEU A 57 -1.34 3.68 5.57
CA LEU A 57 -0.11 4.47 5.48
C LEU A 57 -0.48 5.95 5.52
N ALA A 58 0.43 6.80 5.99
CA ALA A 58 0.17 8.24 6.12
C ALA A 58 1.47 9.02 5.99
N GLY A 59 1.48 10.09 5.18
CA GLY A 59 2.66 10.93 4.98
C GLY A 59 3.06 11.75 6.21
N VAL A 60 2.17 11.91 7.20
CA VAL A 60 2.53 12.47 8.52
C VAL A 60 3.44 11.58 9.35
N GLU A 61 3.56 10.29 9.01
CA GLU A 61 4.49 9.35 9.62
C GLU A 61 5.74 9.21 8.73
N PRO A 62 6.90 9.76 9.14
CA PRO A 62 8.11 9.76 8.31
C PRO A 62 8.57 8.38 7.85
N ALA A 63 8.29 7.33 8.63
CA ALA A 63 8.63 5.95 8.24
C ALA A 63 7.86 5.46 6.99
N HIS A 64 6.71 6.07 6.67
CA HIS A 64 5.89 5.67 5.53
C HIS A 64 6.30 6.34 4.21
N GLU A 65 7.02 7.46 4.25
CA GLU A 65 7.48 8.21 3.07
C GLU A 65 8.14 7.32 1.99
N PRO A 66 9.10 6.42 2.32
CA PRO A 66 9.70 5.54 1.32
C PRO A 66 8.71 4.51 0.73
N ILE A 67 7.66 4.15 1.46
CA ILE A 67 6.64 3.17 1.05
C ILE A 67 5.61 3.84 0.14
N LEU A 68 5.18 5.06 0.47
CA LEU A 68 4.19 5.83 -0.28
C LEU A 68 4.72 6.23 -1.66
N HIS A 69 5.96 6.72 -1.73
CA HIS A 69 6.57 7.18 -2.97
C HIS A 69 7.23 6.07 -3.78
N ASP A 70 7.79 5.06 -3.10
CA ASP A 70 8.46 3.88 -3.66
C ASP A 70 9.12 4.10 -5.03
N ALA A 71 9.96 5.14 -5.08
CA ALA A 71 10.53 5.66 -6.32
C ALA A 71 11.53 4.69 -6.97
N ALA A 72 11.99 3.69 -6.22
CA ALA A 72 12.96 2.69 -6.65
C ALA A 72 12.36 1.27 -6.75
N ASP A 73 11.03 1.16 -6.73
CA ASP A 73 10.31 -0.12 -6.80
C ASP A 73 10.86 -1.11 -5.75
N PHE A 74 10.96 -0.71 -4.50
CA PHE A 74 11.34 -1.58 -3.39
C PHE A 74 10.16 -2.26 -2.72
N TYR A 75 8.98 -1.64 -2.71
CA TYR A 75 7.82 -2.12 -1.97
C TYR A 75 6.78 -2.73 -2.89
N TRP A 76 6.48 -2.10 -4.02
CA TRP A 76 5.35 -2.48 -4.86
C TRP A 76 5.79 -3.03 -6.22
N GLU A 77 5.04 -4.00 -6.72
CA GLU A 77 5.12 -4.51 -8.09
C GLU A 77 3.70 -4.77 -8.59
N LEU A 78 3.32 -4.14 -9.70
CA LEU A 78 2.04 -4.42 -10.36
C LEU A 78 2.15 -5.76 -11.09
N VAL A 79 1.34 -6.74 -10.68
CA VAL A 79 1.30 -8.08 -11.29
C VAL A 79 0.27 -8.10 -12.42
N HIS A 80 -0.89 -7.47 -12.20
CA HIS A 80 -1.96 -7.38 -13.18
C HIS A 80 -2.82 -6.13 -12.94
N GLU A 81 -3.29 -5.51 -14.02
CA GLU A 81 -4.29 -4.45 -14.02
C GLU A 81 -5.48 -4.98 -14.82
N ASP A 82 -6.65 -5.09 -14.19
CA ASP A 82 -7.91 -5.52 -14.82
C ASP A 82 -8.51 -4.42 -15.71
#